data_AF-A0A3B5QBA9-F1
#
_entry.id   AF-A0A3B5QBA9-F1
#
_cell.length_a   1.000
_cell.length_b   1.000
_cell.length_c   1.000
_cell.angle_alpha   90.00
_cell.angle_beta   90.00
_cell.angle_gamma   90.00
#
_symmetry.space_group_name_H-M   'P 1'
#
loop_
_entity.id
_entity.type
_entity.pdbx_description
1 polymer ?
#
loop_
_entity_poly.entity_id
_entity_poly.type
_entity_poly.pdbx_seq_one_letter_code
_entity_poly.pdbx_strand_id
1 'polypeptide(L)'
;MGRDVSLYCEMSGSAPFQVAWFKDRKPLMESRKYKMVGEGSSATLHVIGIEPSDAGEYECKVSNSVGSDSCHTLWAFRLPYPPPSTPKLSNMTVMLGEEVTLMATVRGSEPITVSWVQDKDHILRDSDNRKITFENNQVEQEDEGVYTCRAVNEAGEIETSGKLRLQAAPQFHPGFPLKEKYYAGAGTSLRLHVVYIGRPIPQIMWFYGKKPLNSSENVIIENTESYTHLVVRNAQRKTNAGRYKVQLSNVFGTVDTSLRVEIQGIGVHH
;
A
#
# COMPACT_ATOMS: atom_id res chain seq x y z
N MET A 1 26.52 -11.59 -9.26
CA MET A 1 26.79 -12.81 -10.05
C MET A 1 25.97 -12.70 -11.33
N GLY A 2 26.61 -12.87 -12.49
CA GLY A 2 25.96 -12.63 -13.79
C GLY A 2 24.90 -13.67 -14.10
N ARG A 3 23.79 -13.25 -14.71
CA ARG A 3 22.77 -14.16 -15.25
C ARG A 3 23.33 -14.88 -16.49
N ASP A 4 22.75 -16.03 -16.83
CA ASP A 4 23.05 -16.75 -18.06
C ASP A 4 22.08 -16.32 -19.17
N VAL A 5 22.51 -16.34 -20.43
CA VAL A 5 21.66 -16.04 -21.61
C VAL A 5 21.78 -17.16 -22.63
N SER A 6 20.67 -17.45 -23.31
CA SER A 6 20.60 -18.43 -24.40
C SER A 6 20.21 -17.74 -25.69
N LEU A 7 20.99 -17.92 -26.75
CA LEU A 7 20.66 -17.50 -28.11
C LEU A 7 20.18 -18.72 -28.89
N TYR A 8 19.01 -18.61 -29.52
CA TYR A 8 18.34 -19.71 -30.20
C TYR A 8 18.28 -19.47 -31.72
N CYS A 9 18.51 -20.51 -32.50
CA CYS A 9 18.38 -20.51 -33.95
C CYS A 9 17.62 -21.77 -34.40
N GLU A 10 16.67 -21.59 -35.31
CA GLU A 10 15.97 -22.67 -36.00
C GLU A 10 16.48 -22.77 -37.45
N MET A 11 16.63 -24.00 -37.94
CA MET A 11 17.24 -24.31 -39.23
C MET A 11 16.23 -25.04 -40.12
N SER A 12 16.23 -24.73 -41.40
CA SER A 12 15.42 -25.43 -42.40
C SER A 12 16.28 -25.92 -43.55
N GLY A 13 15.99 -27.12 -44.08
CA GLY A 13 16.74 -27.75 -45.18
C GLY A 13 17.14 -29.20 -44.92
N SER A 14 18.07 -29.71 -45.73
CA SER A 14 18.53 -31.10 -45.64
C SER A 14 19.65 -31.27 -44.61
N ALA A 15 19.41 -32.11 -43.61
CA ALA A 15 20.38 -32.56 -42.62
C ALA A 15 21.46 -33.49 -43.25
N PRO A 16 22.63 -33.69 -42.61
CA PRO A 16 23.06 -33.15 -41.31
C PRO A 16 23.56 -31.70 -41.40
N PHE A 17 23.16 -30.88 -40.43
CA PHE A 17 23.64 -29.50 -40.29
C PHE A 17 24.91 -29.45 -39.44
N GLN A 18 25.89 -28.68 -39.90
CA GLN A 18 27.04 -28.25 -39.12
C GLN A 18 26.84 -26.80 -38.70
N VAL A 19 26.87 -26.55 -37.39
CA VAL A 19 26.62 -25.23 -36.81
C VAL A 19 27.88 -24.69 -36.18
N ALA A 20 28.22 -23.44 -36.49
CA ALA A 20 29.31 -22.70 -35.88
C ALA A 20 28.80 -21.33 -35.40
N TRP A 21 29.18 -20.96 -34.18
CA TRP A 21 28.82 -19.67 -33.59
C TRP A 21 30.01 -18.72 -33.63
N PHE A 22 29.73 -17.45 -33.87
CA PHE A 22 30.73 -16.39 -33.89
C PHE A 22 30.25 -15.24 -32.99
N LYS A 23 31.22 -14.55 -32.38
CA LYS A 23 31.01 -13.27 -31.70
C LYS A 23 31.97 -12.24 -32.27
N ASP A 24 31.46 -11.11 -32.73
CA ASP A 24 32.22 -10.04 -33.38
C ASP A 24 33.15 -10.62 -34.48
N ARG A 25 32.59 -11.55 -35.27
CA ARG A 25 33.26 -12.30 -36.36
C ARG A 25 34.37 -13.27 -35.93
N LYS A 26 34.55 -13.50 -34.63
CA LYS A 26 35.51 -14.50 -34.10
C LYS A 26 34.79 -15.81 -33.76
N PRO A 27 35.30 -16.98 -34.17
CA PRO A 27 34.67 -18.25 -33.88
C PRO A 27 34.68 -18.52 -32.37
N LEU A 28 33.53 -18.94 -31.84
CA LEU A 28 33.37 -19.38 -30.47
C LEU A 28 33.65 -20.89 -30.36
N MET A 29 34.21 -21.31 -29.25
CA MET A 29 34.47 -22.72 -28.93
C MET A 29 33.83 -23.09 -27.60
N GLU A 30 33.43 -24.36 -27.50
CA GLU A 30 32.89 -24.95 -26.28
C GLU A 30 33.85 -24.73 -25.11
N SER A 31 33.35 -24.20 -24.01
CA SER A 31 34.15 -23.83 -22.83
C SER A 31 33.28 -23.74 -21.58
N ARG A 32 33.89 -23.33 -20.45
CA ARG A 32 33.10 -23.00 -19.24
C ARG A 32 32.18 -21.79 -19.45
N LYS A 33 32.49 -20.94 -20.44
CA LYS A 33 31.77 -19.70 -20.73
C LYS A 33 30.66 -19.92 -21.77
N TYR A 34 30.93 -20.73 -22.78
CA TYR A 34 30.03 -20.99 -23.91
C TYR A 34 29.70 -22.47 -23.97
N LYS A 35 28.41 -22.81 -23.93
CA LYS A 35 27.93 -24.16 -24.24
C LYS A 35 27.05 -24.15 -25.47
N MET A 36 27.36 -24.99 -26.44
CA MET A 36 26.63 -25.11 -27.69
C MET A 36 25.85 -26.42 -27.72
N VAL A 37 24.55 -26.34 -27.96
CA VAL A 37 23.66 -27.50 -28.07
C VAL A 37 23.00 -27.48 -29.46
N GLY A 38 23.21 -28.52 -30.24
CA GLY A 38 22.52 -28.74 -31.51
C GLY A 38 21.62 -29.96 -31.42
N GLU A 39 20.32 -29.78 -31.66
CA GLU A 39 19.33 -30.85 -31.64
C GLU A 39 18.43 -30.78 -32.87
N GLY A 40 18.58 -31.76 -33.77
CA GLY A 40 17.81 -31.85 -35.01
C GLY A 40 17.96 -30.60 -35.90
N SER A 41 16.89 -29.83 -35.99
CA SER A 41 16.79 -28.58 -36.75
C SER A 41 16.93 -27.32 -35.88
N SER A 42 17.44 -27.44 -34.65
CA SER A 42 17.63 -26.31 -33.75
C SER A 42 19.06 -26.25 -33.18
N ALA A 43 19.54 -25.03 -32.93
CA ALA A 43 20.83 -24.79 -32.31
C ALA A 43 20.71 -23.68 -31.26
N THR A 44 21.30 -23.92 -30.08
CA THR A 44 21.29 -22.99 -28.95
C THR A 44 22.71 -22.74 -28.46
N LEU A 45 23.05 -21.47 -28.24
CA LEU A 45 24.27 -21.05 -27.56
C LEU A 45 23.93 -20.52 -26.17
N HIS A 46 24.42 -21.18 -25.12
CA HIS A 46 24.35 -20.71 -23.74
C HIS A 46 25.62 -19.96 -23.36
N VAL A 47 25.47 -18.70 -22.93
CA VAL A 47 26.54 -17.86 -22.40
C VAL A 47 26.38 -17.79 -20.88
N ILE A 48 27.35 -18.35 -20.14
CA ILE A 48 27.29 -18.51 -18.68
C ILE A 48 27.94 -17.31 -17.99
N GLY A 49 27.29 -16.77 -16.95
CA GLY A 49 27.83 -15.72 -16.08
C GLY A 49 28.22 -14.46 -16.86
N ILE A 50 27.26 -13.80 -17.47
CA ILE A 50 27.48 -12.69 -18.42
C ILE A 50 28.25 -11.52 -17.78
N GLU A 51 29.17 -10.96 -18.56
CA GLU A 51 29.97 -9.78 -18.26
C GLU A 51 29.79 -8.71 -19.35
N PRO A 52 30.12 -7.42 -19.08
CA PRO A 52 30.04 -6.36 -20.09
C PRO A 52 30.82 -6.66 -21.37
N SER A 53 31.91 -7.41 -21.24
CA SER A 53 32.74 -7.87 -22.35
C SER A 53 32.02 -8.81 -23.30
N ASP A 54 30.92 -9.46 -22.89
CA ASP A 54 30.11 -10.37 -23.71
C ASP A 54 29.16 -9.64 -24.67
N ALA A 55 29.01 -8.31 -24.55
CA ALA A 55 28.31 -7.50 -25.54
C ALA A 55 28.95 -7.67 -26.93
N GLY A 56 28.14 -7.78 -27.98
CA GLY A 56 28.64 -7.94 -29.34
C GLY A 56 27.62 -8.48 -30.33
N GLU A 57 28.05 -8.60 -31.57
CA GLU A 57 27.29 -9.23 -32.64
C GLU A 57 27.51 -10.74 -32.62
N TYR A 58 26.43 -11.51 -32.45
CA TYR A 58 26.48 -12.96 -32.48
C TYR A 58 25.94 -13.46 -33.82
N GLU A 59 26.67 -14.36 -34.46
CA GLU A 59 26.29 -14.98 -35.72
C GLU A 59 26.21 -16.50 -35.52
N CYS A 60 25.09 -17.08 -35.95
CA CYS A 60 24.93 -18.51 -36.12
C CYS A 60 25.12 -18.83 -37.60
N LYS A 61 26.19 -19.55 -37.93
CA LYS A 61 26.47 -20.01 -39.29
C LYS A 61 26.20 -21.50 -39.39
N VAL A 62 25.35 -21.86 -40.34
CA VAL A 62 24.90 -23.23 -40.57
C VAL A 62 25.36 -23.66 -41.95
N SER A 63 25.84 -24.90 -42.08
CA SER A 63 26.26 -25.46 -43.36
C SER A 63 25.87 -26.93 -43.50
N ASN A 64 25.66 -27.36 -44.73
CA ASN A 64 25.49 -28.76 -45.11
C ASN A 64 26.25 -29.03 -46.42
N SER A 65 26.04 -30.20 -47.04
CA SER A 65 26.70 -30.57 -48.30
C SER A 65 26.31 -29.70 -49.51
N VAL A 66 25.22 -28.94 -49.41
CA VAL A 66 24.67 -28.14 -50.51
C VAL A 66 25.09 -26.68 -50.40
N GLY A 67 25.28 -26.16 -49.19
CA GLY A 67 25.70 -24.79 -49.00
C GLY A 67 25.76 -24.37 -47.53
N SER A 68 25.83 -23.05 -47.32
CA SER A 68 25.82 -22.45 -45.99
C SER A 68 24.92 -21.23 -45.95
N ASP A 69 24.33 -20.99 -44.79
CA ASP A 69 23.55 -19.79 -44.50
C ASP A 69 23.93 -19.25 -43.11
N SER A 70 23.59 -18.00 -42.80
CA SER A 70 23.81 -17.45 -41.47
C SER A 70 22.75 -16.43 -41.05
N CYS A 71 22.51 -16.36 -39.75
CA CYS A 71 21.71 -15.33 -39.12
C CYS A 71 22.53 -14.61 -38.04
N HIS A 72 22.23 -13.32 -37.85
CA HIS A 72 22.94 -12.46 -36.91
C HIS A 72 21.97 -11.81 -35.94
N THR A 73 22.43 -11.60 -34.71
CA THR A 73 21.71 -10.82 -33.69
C THR A 73 22.70 -9.97 -32.91
N LEU A 74 22.30 -8.74 -32.59
CA LEU A 74 23.10 -7.86 -31.75
C LEU A 74 22.69 -8.08 -30.30
N TRP A 75 23.62 -8.63 -29.50
CA TRP A 75 23.42 -8.75 -28.07
C TRP A 75 24.08 -7.57 -27.35
N ALA A 76 23.27 -6.76 -26.68
CA ALA A 76 23.75 -5.63 -25.90
C ALA A 76 23.75 -5.98 -24.41
N PHE A 77 24.91 -5.83 -23.75
CA PHE A 77 24.97 -5.87 -22.28
C PHE A 77 24.27 -4.63 -21.73
N ARG A 78 23.08 -4.81 -21.14
CA ARG A 78 22.44 -3.77 -20.34
C ARG A 78 22.78 -4.02 -18.88
N LEU A 79 23.60 -3.13 -18.31
CA LEU A 79 23.77 -3.08 -16.86
C LEU A 79 22.36 -2.97 -16.22
N PRO A 80 22.04 -3.83 -15.24
CA PRO A 80 20.87 -3.62 -14.42
C PRO A 80 20.98 -2.22 -13.82
N TYR A 81 19.99 -1.38 -14.09
CA TYR A 81 19.92 -0.06 -13.49
C TYR A 81 18.79 -0.08 -12.45
N PRO A 82 18.95 0.63 -11.33
CA PRO A 82 17.88 0.74 -10.35
C PRO A 82 16.64 1.29 -11.07
N PRO A 83 15.43 0.94 -10.62
CA PRO A 83 14.24 1.59 -11.13
C PRO A 83 14.48 3.12 -11.13
N PRO A 84 14.33 3.83 -12.26
CA PRO A 84 14.55 5.26 -12.26
C PRO A 84 13.49 5.90 -11.35
N SER A 85 13.85 7.01 -10.70
CA SER A 85 12.99 7.73 -9.76
C SER A 85 11.52 7.68 -10.21
N THR A 86 10.70 6.98 -9.45
CA THR A 86 9.26 6.90 -9.73
C THR A 86 8.69 8.32 -9.66
N PRO A 87 7.73 8.68 -10.53
CA PRO A 87 6.97 9.89 -10.35
C PRO A 87 6.46 9.94 -8.90
N LYS A 88 6.57 11.12 -8.26
CA LYS A 88 6.09 11.29 -6.90
C LYS A 88 4.60 10.92 -6.86
N LEU A 89 4.23 9.97 -6.02
CA LEU A 89 2.85 9.58 -5.82
C LEU A 89 2.10 10.82 -5.35
N SER A 90 1.03 11.16 -6.06
CA SER A 90 0.29 12.38 -5.78
C SER A 90 -0.53 12.21 -4.51
N ASN A 91 -0.57 13.25 -3.68
CA ASN A 91 -1.52 13.29 -2.57
C ASN A 91 -2.94 13.27 -3.13
N MET A 92 -3.81 12.50 -2.49
CA MET A 92 -5.22 12.40 -2.87
C MET A 92 -6.11 12.85 -1.73
N THR A 93 -7.26 13.40 -2.07
CA THR A 93 -8.31 13.76 -1.13
C THR A 93 -9.60 13.11 -1.62
N VAL A 94 -10.23 12.31 -0.78
CA VAL A 94 -11.34 11.43 -1.14
C VAL A 94 -12.47 11.57 -0.11
N MET A 95 -13.71 11.46 -0.56
CA MET A 95 -14.84 11.44 0.37
C MET A 95 -15.03 10.05 0.97
N LEU A 96 -15.49 9.97 2.22
CA LEU A 96 -15.80 8.69 2.87
C LEU A 96 -16.74 7.83 2.02
N GLY A 97 -16.39 6.55 1.84
CA GLY A 97 -17.15 5.58 1.06
C GLY A 97 -16.98 5.67 -0.46
N GLU A 98 -16.19 6.62 -0.97
CA GLU A 98 -15.82 6.62 -2.39
C GLU A 98 -14.76 5.57 -2.72
N GLU A 99 -14.73 5.16 -3.99
CA GLU A 99 -13.70 4.26 -4.49
C GLU A 99 -12.44 5.03 -4.88
N VAL A 100 -11.28 4.58 -4.38
CA VAL A 100 -9.99 5.14 -4.78
C VAL A 100 -9.01 4.04 -5.16
N THR A 101 -8.20 4.32 -6.17
CA THR A 101 -7.13 3.44 -6.63
C THR A 101 -5.81 4.15 -6.45
N LEU A 102 -4.90 3.54 -5.70
CA LEU A 102 -3.50 3.97 -5.66
C LEU A 102 -2.73 3.19 -6.74
N MET A 103 -2.07 3.93 -7.62
CA MET A 103 -1.29 3.35 -8.72
C MET A 103 0.06 4.03 -8.80
N ALA A 104 1.12 3.22 -8.89
CA ALA A 104 2.48 3.69 -9.10
C ALA A 104 3.01 3.19 -10.44
N THR A 105 3.63 4.09 -11.20
CA THR A 105 4.33 3.71 -12.44
C THR A 105 5.79 3.45 -12.12
N VAL A 106 6.14 2.18 -11.97
CA VAL A 106 7.53 1.72 -11.82
C VAL A 106 8.13 1.47 -13.21
N ARG A 107 9.41 1.77 -13.41
CA ARG A 107 10.20 1.37 -14.61
C ARG A 107 11.51 0.77 -14.10
N GLY A 108 12.26 0.01 -14.89
CA GLY A 108 13.54 -0.57 -14.46
C GLY A 108 13.86 -1.88 -15.15
N SER A 109 15.01 -2.47 -14.85
CA SER A 109 15.37 -3.82 -15.29
C SER A 109 14.60 -4.87 -14.48
N GLU A 110 14.01 -5.86 -15.18
CA GLU A 110 13.28 -6.99 -14.60
C GLU A 110 14.23 -8.07 -14.01
N PRO A 111 13.78 -8.89 -13.04
CA PRO A 111 12.49 -8.84 -12.38
C PRO A 111 12.45 -7.71 -11.33
N ILE A 112 11.35 -6.95 -11.30
CA ILE A 112 11.10 -5.91 -10.29
C ILE A 112 10.02 -6.39 -9.33
N THR A 113 10.34 -6.42 -8.04
CA THR A 113 9.36 -6.68 -6.98
C THR A 113 8.77 -5.36 -6.49
N VAL A 114 7.45 -5.28 -6.36
CA VAL A 114 6.72 -4.10 -5.87
C VAL A 114 5.97 -4.44 -4.59
N SER A 115 6.07 -3.58 -3.59
CA SER A 115 5.31 -3.68 -2.33
C SER A 115 4.73 -2.33 -1.92
N TRP A 116 3.62 -2.37 -1.17
CA TRP A 116 2.93 -1.19 -0.67
C TRP A 116 2.89 -1.18 0.85
N VAL A 117 3.23 -0.03 1.44
CA VAL A 117 3.27 0.20 2.88
C VAL A 117 2.41 1.42 3.21
N GLN A 118 1.55 1.29 4.22
CA GLN A 118 0.84 2.41 4.87
C GLN A 118 1.54 2.77 6.18
N ASP A 119 1.73 4.07 6.43
CA ASP A 119 2.20 4.64 7.70
C ASP A 119 3.45 3.94 8.27
N LYS A 120 4.43 3.71 7.39
CA LYS A 120 5.79 3.17 7.63
C LYS A 120 5.88 1.70 8.07
N ASP A 121 4.85 1.15 8.72
CA ASP A 121 4.94 -0.19 9.31
C ASP A 121 3.81 -1.15 8.88
N HIS A 122 2.73 -0.65 8.26
CA HIS A 122 1.61 -1.50 7.83
C HIS A 122 1.78 -1.96 6.38
N ILE A 123 2.30 -3.18 6.18
CA ILE A 123 2.41 -3.79 4.84
C ILE A 123 1.01 -4.16 4.35
N LEU A 124 0.57 -3.50 3.28
CA LEU A 124 -0.76 -3.71 2.70
C LEU A 124 -0.80 -4.93 1.79
N ARG A 125 0.24 -5.11 0.96
CA ARG A 125 0.38 -6.22 0.01
C ARG A 125 1.84 -6.49 -0.32
N ASP A 126 2.15 -7.77 -0.46
CA ASP A 126 3.44 -8.30 -0.95
C ASP A 126 3.19 -9.15 -2.20
N SER A 127 3.08 -8.51 -3.38
CA SER A 127 2.97 -9.17 -4.69
C SER A 127 3.16 -8.14 -5.82
N ASP A 128 3.48 -8.59 -7.03
CA ASP A 128 3.76 -7.82 -8.29
C ASP A 128 2.71 -6.78 -8.73
N ASN A 129 1.72 -6.52 -7.90
CA ASN A 129 0.62 -5.60 -8.13
C ASN A 129 1.08 -4.13 -8.00
N ARG A 130 1.34 -3.53 -9.17
CA ARG A 130 1.55 -2.08 -9.37
C ARG A 130 0.34 -1.21 -9.01
N LYS A 131 -0.80 -1.84 -8.70
CA LYS A 131 -2.09 -1.22 -8.37
C LYS A 131 -2.63 -1.84 -7.09
N ILE A 132 -3.05 -1.01 -6.14
CA ILE A 132 -3.81 -1.45 -4.97
C ILE A 132 -5.18 -0.80 -4.96
N THR A 133 -6.15 -1.58 -4.49
CA THR A 133 -7.53 -1.17 -4.22
C THR A 133 -7.83 -1.49 -2.76
N PHE A 134 -8.69 -0.68 -2.15
CA PHE A 134 -9.12 -0.81 -0.76
C PHE A 134 -10.05 -2.02 -0.59
N GLU A 135 -10.21 -2.50 0.65
CA GLU A 135 -11.18 -3.55 0.95
C GLU A 135 -12.59 -3.09 0.53
N ASN A 136 -13.31 -3.93 -0.22
CA ASN A 136 -14.60 -3.59 -0.82
C ASN A 136 -14.62 -2.33 -1.71
N ASN A 137 -13.47 -1.86 -2.16
CA ASN A 137 -13.28 -0.61 -2.90
C ASN A 137 -13.81 0.65 -2.19
N GLN A 138 -14.08 0.65 -0.88
CA GLN A 138 -14.60 1.85 -0.19
C GLN A 138 -13.61 2.35 0.85
N VAL A 139 -13.41 3.67 0.90
CA VAL A 139 -12.48 4.29 1.86
C VAL A 139 -13.14 4.43 3.23
N GLU A 140 -12.50 3.87 4.25
CA GLU A 140 -12.83 4.00 5.68
C GLU A 140 -11.93 5.03 6.38
N GLN A 141 -12.10 5.22 7.69
CA GLN A 141 -11.35 6.23 8.43
C GLN A 141 -9.88 5.82 8.65
N GLU A 142 -9.65 4.53 8.80
CA GLU A 142 -8.37 3.87 9.05
C GLU A 142 -7.48 3.85 7.80
N ASP A 143 -8.07 4.07 6.62
CA ASP A 143 -7.38 4.21 5.34
C ASP A 143 -6.71 5.59 5.16
N GLU A 144 -6.99 6.57 6.03
CA GLU A 144 -6.26 7.83 5.98
C GLU A 144 -4.80 7.62 6.41
N GLY A 145 -3.85 7.87 5.50
CA GLY A 145 -2.45 7.60 5.80
C GLY A 145 -1.48 8.02 4.71
N VAL A 146 -0.19 7.80 4.95
CA VAL A 146 0.86 7.90 3.95
C VAL A 146 1.08 6.54 3.30
N TYR A 147 0.83 6.48 2.00
CA TYR A 147 1.05 5.28 1.20
C TYR A 147 2.38 5.39 0.47
N THR A 148 3.24 4.40 0.68
CA THR A 148 4.55 4.28 0.06
C THR A 148 4.56 3.05 -0.85
N CYS A 149 4.83 3.27 -2.13
CA CYS A 149 5.15 2.21 -3.07
C CYS A 149 6.67 2.03 -3.10
N ARG A 150 7.11 0.81 -2.80
CA ARG A 150 8.52 0.40 -2.82
C ARG A 150 8.76 -0.54 -3.99
N ALA A 151 9.80 -0.28 -4.78
CA ALA A 151 10.19 -1.11 -5.91
C ALA A 151 11.66 -1.50 -5.81
N VAL A 152 11.95 -2.80 -5.93
CA VAL A 152 13.28 -3.38 -5.74
C VAL A 152 13.66 -4.22 -6.96
N ASN A 153 14.87 -4.04 -7.45
CA ASN A 153 15.53 -4.97 -8.37
C ASN A 153 16.99 -5.22 -7.93
N GLU A 154 17.73 -6.03 -8.69
CA GLU A 154 19.12 -6.37 -8.36
C GLU A 154 20.09 -5.18 -8.32
N ALA A 155 19.71 -4.05 -8.92
CA ALA A 155 20.53 -2.85 -9.00
C ALA A 155 20.23 -1.83 -7.89
N GLY A 156 19.12 -1.99 -7.18
CA GLY A 156 18.77 -1.13 -6.06
C GLY A 156 17.27 -1.02 -5.80
N GLU A 157 16.94 -0.01 -5.03
CA GLU A 157 15.63 0.20 -4.46
C GLU A 157 15.21 1.66 -4.64
N ILE A 158 13.92 1.87 -4.91
CA ILE A 158 13.29 3.18 -4.88
C ILE A 158 11.97 3.16 -4.13
N GLU A 159 11.60 4.33 -3.62
CA GLU A 159 10.33 4.55 -2.94
C GLU A 159 9.65 5.82 -3.47
N THR A 160 8.32 5.80 -3.49
CA THR A 160 7.50 6.99 -3.73
C THR A 160 6.31 7.00 -2.80
N SER A 161 6.01 8.17 -2.23
CA SER A 161 4.98 8.31 -1.21
C SER A 161 3.99 9.41 -1.53
N GLY A 162 2.73 9.15 -1.22
CA GLY A 162 1.61 10.08 -1.35
C GLY A 162 0.69 9.95 -0.14
N LYS A 163 0.16 11.07 0.35
CA LYS A 163 -0.78 11.08 1.47
C LYS A 163 -2.21 10.97 0.94
N LEU A 164 -2.96 9.98 1.41
CA LEU A 164 -4.41 9.94 1.27
C LEU A 164 -5.01 10.77 2.40
N ARG A 165 -5.89 11.70 2.05
CA ARG A 165 -6.65 12.52 3.00
C ARG A 165 -8.13 12.19 2.84
N LEU A 166 -8.77 11.89 3.94
CA LEU A 166 -10.20 11.64 3.96
C LEU A 166 -10.96 12.96 4.13
N GLN A 167 -12.16 13.06 3.56
CA GLN A 167 -13.14 14.11 3.79
C GLN A 167 -14.48 13.48 4.16
N ALA A 168 -15.10 13.95 5.23
CA ALA A 168 -16.36 13.42 5.73
C ALA A 168 -17.10 14.48 6.55
N ALA A 169 -18.40 14.63 6.30
CA ALA A 169 -19.26 15.35 7.23
C ALA A 169 -19.29 14.64 8.60
N PRO A 170 -19.45 15.37 9.71
CA PRO A 170 -19.41 14.76 11.03
C PRO A 170 -20.60 13.81 11.19
N GLN A 171 -20.33 12.58 11.62
CA GLN A 171 -21.35 11.56 11.90
C GLN A 171 -20.91 10.68 13.08
N PHE A 172 -21.87 10.08 13.77
CA PHE A 172 -21.57 9.08 14.81
C PHE A 172 -21.23 7.75 14.15
N HIS A 173 -20.20 7.07 14.65
CA HIS A 173 -19.68 5.88 14.00
C HIS A 173 -20.70 4.72 14.04
N PRO A 174 -21.11 4.15 12.90
CA PRO A 174 -22.18 3.13 12.87
C PRO A 174 -21.79 1.84 13.60
N GLY A 175 -20.51 1.48 13.60
CA GLY A 175 -19.97 0.35 14.36
C GLY A 175 -20.00 0.51 15.89
N PHE A 176 -20.27 1.71 16.43
CA PHE A 176 -20.31 1.99 17.87
C PHE A 176 -21.59 2.74 18.26
N PRO A 177 -22.76 2.09 18.17
CA PRO A 177 -24.04 2.73 18.43
C PRO A 177 -24.16 3.20 19.88
N LEU A 178 -24.74 4.39 20.06
CA LEU A 178 -24.97 5.00 21.36
C LEU A 178 -26.16 4.34 22.07
N LYS A 179 -26.07 4.21 23.39
CA LYS A 179 -27.13 3.60 24.21
C LYS A 179 -28.26 4.61 24.47
N GLU A 180 -29.48 4.12 24.64
CA GLU A 180 -30.61 4.98 25.03
C GLU A 180 -30.41 5.60 26.43
N LYS A 181 -29.83 4.82 27.35
CA LYS A 181 -29.54 5.24 28.72
C LYS A 181 -28.14 4.83 29.16
N TYR A 182 -27.51 5.72 29.92
CA TYR A 182 -26.21 5.52 30.56
C TYR A 182 -26.38 5.60 32.07
N TYR A 183 -25.61 4.78 32.79
CA TYR A 183 -25.71 4.65 34.24
C TYR A 183 -24.36 4.90 34.90
N ALA A 184 -24.38 5.54 36.06
CA ALA A 184 -23.24 5.60 36.97
C ALA A 184 -23.73 5.51 38.42
N GLY A 185 -22.88 5.03 39.32
CA GLY A 185 -23.15 5.01 40.74
C GLY A 185 -22.94 6.39 41.37
N ALA A 186 -23.74 6.73 42.37
CA ALA A 186 -23.51 7.94 43.16
C ALA A 186 -22.12 7.91 43.80
N GLY A 187 -21.35 8.99 43.63
CA GLY A 187 -19.97 9.11 44.09
C GLY A 187 -18.92 8.47 43.17
N THR A 188 -19.32 7.74 42.12
CA THR A 188 -18.39 7.15 41.15
C THR A 188 -18.19 8.06 39.94
N SER A 189 -17.40 7.62 38.95
CA SER A 189 -17.21 8.41 37.72
C SER A 189 -18.21 7.99 36.64
N LEU A 190 -18.96 8.94 36.11
CA LEU A 190 -19.72 8.80 34.87
C LEU A 190 -18.74 8.88 33.69
N ARG A 191 -18.88 7.98 32.71
CA ARG A 191 -18.07 7.96 31.49
C ARG A 191 -18.98 7.84 30.28
N LEU A 192 -18.89 8.81 29.37
CA LEU A 192 -19.57 8.79 28.08
C LEU A 192 -18.49 8.74 26.99
N HIS A 193 -18.53 7.68 26.19
CA HIS A 193 -17.63 7.48 25.05
C HIS A 193 -18.45 7.58 23.76
N VAL A 194 -17.96 8.38 22.82
CA VAL A 194 -18.60 8.59 21.53
C VAL A 194 -17.54 8.48 20.45
N VAL A 195 -17.65 7.43 19.63
CA VAL A 195 -16.84 7.27 18.42
C VAL A 195 -17.53 7.99 17.28
N TYR A 196 -16.76 8.71 16.47
CA TYR A 196 -17.30 9.51 15.39
C TYR A 196 -16.42 9.41 14.14
N ILE A 197 -17.01 9.75 13.00
CA ILE A 197 -16.31 9.94 11.73
C ILE A 197 -16.47 11.42 11.35
N GLY A 198 -15.39 12.05 10.90
CA GLY A 198 -15.41 13.44 10.49
C GLY A 198 -14.04 13.92 10.08
N ARG A 199 -13.94 14.41 8.83
CA ARG A 199 -12.70 14.93 8.26
C ARG A 199 -12.96 16.19 7.44
N PRO A 200 -12.28 17.33 7.73
CA PRO A 200 -11.34 17.57 8.83
C PRO A 200 -11.93 17.24 10.20
N ILE A 201 -11.04 16.96 11.17
CA ILE A 201 -11.43 16.61 12.55
C ILE A 201 -12.42 17.67 13.07
N PRO A 202 -13.62 17.28 13.49
CA PRO A 202 -14.65 18.22 13.88
C PRO A 202 -14.32 18.91 15.20
N GLN A 203 -14.77 20.14 15.35
CA GLN A 203 -14.90 20.78 16.65
C GLN A 203 -15.94 20.02 17.48
N ILE A 204 -15.53 19.58 18.67
CA ILE A 204 -16.37 18.81 19.59
C ILE A 204 -16.81 19.70 20.76
N MET A 205 -18.12 19.76 21.01
CA MET A 205 -18.70 20.46 22.15
C MET A 205 -19.64 19.56 22.93
N TRP A 206 -19.40 19.46 24.24
CA TRP A 206 -20.27 18.78 25.19
C TRP A 206 -21.16 19.77 25.91
N PHE A 207 -22.38 19.35 26.23
CA PHE A 207 -23.36 20.14 26.98
C PHE A 207 -24.00 19.29 28.07
N TYR A 208 -24.33 19.93 29.19
CA TYR A 208 -25.23 19.38 30.20
C TYR A 208 -26.49 20.26 30.26
N GLY A 209 -27.63 19.68 29.87
CA GLY A 209 -28.83 20.45 29.58
C GLY A 209 -28.59 21.43 28.41
N LYS A 210 -28.63 22.73 28.68
CA LYS A 210 -28.35 23.80 27.69
C LYS A 210 -26.98 24.46 27.89
N LYS A 211 -26.23 24.07 28.91
CA LYS A 211 -24.97 24.73 29.26
C LYS A 211 -23.79 23.97 28.63
N PRO A 212 -22.87 24.65 27.94
CA PRO A 212 -21.65 24.02 27.47
C PRO A 212 -20.82 23.54 28.66
N LEU A 213 -20.23 22.36 28.53
CA LEU A 213 -19.29 21.79 29.49
C LEU A 213 -17.88 22.14 29.06
N ASN A 214 -17.11 22.66 30.01
CA ASN A 214 -15.68 22.88 29.86
C ASN A 214 -14.93 21.91 30.79
N SER A 215 -13.72 21.56 30.41
CA SER A 215 -12.84 20.78 31.28
C SER A 215 -12.61 21.51 32.61
N SER A 216 -12.68 20.76 33.71
CA SER A 216 -12.49 21.22 35.08
C SER A 216 -11.95 20.07 35.94
N GLU A 217 -11.69 20.30 37.22
CA GLU A 217 -11.22 19.23 38.14
C GLU A 217 -12.13 18.00 38.16
N ASN A 218 -13.45 18.22 38.04
CA ASN A 218 -14.47 17.18 38.11
C ASN A 218 -15.04 16.77 36.75
N VAL A 219 -14.70 17.47 35.67
CA VAL A 219 -15.16 17.17 34.31
C VAL A 219 -13.96 17.10 33.37
N ILE A 220 -13.70 15.92 32.82
CA ILE A 220 -12.60 15.68 31.88
C ILE A 220 -13.21 15.45 30.51
N ILE A 221 -12.77 16.23 29.53
CA ILE A 221 -13.10 16.04 28.12
C ILE A 221 -11.80 15.71 27.39
N GLU A 222 -11.76 14.54 26.79
CA GLU A 222 -10.67 14.08 25.93
C GLU A 222 -11.21 13.93 24.52
N ASN A 223 -10.52 14.54 23.55
CA ASN A 223 -10.88 14.49 22.14
C ASN A 223 -9.70 13.95 21.35
N THR A 224 -9.95 12.95 20.53
CA THR A 224 -8.99 12.41 19.55
C THR A 224 -9.54 12.62 18.15
N GLU A 225 -8.85 12.11 17.14
CA GLU A 225 -9.30 12.11 15.74
C GLU A 225 -10.45 11.14 15.44
N SER A 226 -10.76 10.22 16.35
CA SER A 226 -11.76 9.15 16.16
C SER A 226 -12.82 9.07 17.26
N TYR A 227 -12.57 9.66 18.42
CA TYR A 227 -13.54 9.64 19.52
C TYR A 227 -13.47 10.86 20.43
N THR A 228 -14.52 11.03 21.23
CA THR A 228 -14.56 11.94 22.36
C THR A 228 -15.03 11.23 23.62
N HIS A 229 -14.36 11.54 24.73
CA HIS A 229 -14.60 11.00 26.06
C HIS A 229 -14.98 12.12 27.01
N LEU A 230 -16.17 12.02 27.60
CA LEU A 230 -16.57 12.85 28.73
C LEU A 230 -16.56 12.02 30.01
N VAL A 231 -15.78 12.44 31.00
CA VAL A 231 -15.75 11.85 32.34
C VAL A 231 -16.19 12.88 33.37
N VAL A 232 -17.21 12.55 34.16
CA VAL A 232 -17.63 13.36 35.32
C VAL A 232 -17.33 12.58 36.59
N ARG A 233 -16.37 13.07 37.38
CA ARG A 233 -15.94 12.46 38.64
C ARG A 233 -16.95 12.74 39.76
N ASN A 234 -16.98 11.86 40.75
CA ASN A 234 -17.82 11.99 41.95
C ASN A 234 -19.29 12.33 41.59
N ALA A 235 -19.85 11.60 40.63
CA ALA A 235 -21.14 11.91 40.04
C ALA A 235 -22.25 11.83 41.09
N GLN A 236 -23.03 12.91 41.20
CA GLN A 236 -24.13 13.03 42.15
C GLN A 236 -25.47 13.01 41.43
N ARG A 237 -26.45 12.32 42.02
CA ARG A 237 -27.78 12.17 41.42
C ARG A 237 -28.50 13.49 41.18
N LYS A 238 -28.34 14.46 42.06
CA LYS A 238 -29.03 15.76 41.95
C LYS A 238 -28.41 16.68 40.88
N THR A 239 -27.13 16.55 40.59
CA THR A 239 -26.39 17.53 39.77
C THR A 239 -25.85 16.98 38.47
N ASN A 240 -25.73 15.66 38.32
CA ASN A 240 -25.13 15.01 37.15
C ASN A 240 -26.07 14.03 36.43
N ALA A 241 -27.25 13.73 36.99
CA ALA A 241 -28.27 12.98 36.24
C ALA A 241 -29.00 13.93 35.29
N GLY A 242 -29.23 13.51 34.04
CA GLY A 242 -29.93 14.34 33.08
C GLY A 242 -29.52 14.07 31.64
N ARG A 243 -29.77 15.06 30.79
CA ARG A 243 -29.47 14.99 29.36
C ARG A 243 -28.11 15.64 29.09
N TYR A 244 -27.19 14.85 28.57
CA TYR A 244 -25.95 15.32 28.00
C TYR A 244 -26.12 15.41 26.49
N LYS A 245 -25.53 16.42 25.85
CA LYS A 245 -25.52 16.54 24.39
C LYS A 245 -24.08 16.66 23.92
N VAL A 246 -23.73 15.97 22.84
CA VAL A 246 -22.47 16.14 22.13
C VAL A 246 -22.78 16.65 20.74
N GLN A 247 -22.05 17.68 20.32
CA GLN A 247 -22.14 18.28 18.99
C GLN A 247 -20.78 18.22 18.31
N LEU A 248 -20.78 17.79 17.06
CA LEU A 248 -19.60 17.68 16.20
C LEU A 248 -19.80 18.60 15.00
N SER A 249 -18.85 19.48 14.69
CA SER A 249 -18.95 20.42 13.58
C SER A 249 -17.66 20.50 12.77
N ASN A 250 -17.74 20.42 11.45
CA ASN A 250 -16.66 20.76 10.53
C ASN A 250 -17.20 21.52 9.31
N VAL A 251 -16.34 21.76 8.32
CA VAL A 251 -16.70 22.52 7.10
C VAL A 251 -17.81 21.89 6.25
N PHE A 252 -18.09 20.60 6.43
CA PHE A 252 -19.11 19.87 5.68
C PHE A 252 -20.44 19.74 6.44
N GLY A 253 -20.51 20.16 7.71
CA GLY A 253 -21.76 20.17 8.44
C GLY A 253 -21.61 20.07 9.95
N THR A 254 -22.74 19.91 10.62
CA THR A 254 -22.84 19.76 12.06
C THR A 254 -23.84 18.67 12.39
N VAL A 255 -23.48 17.75 13.28
CA VAL A 255 -24.37 16.72 13.82
C VAL A 255 -24.35 16.79 15.34
N ASP A 256 -25.46 16.41 15.97
CA ASP A 256 -25.50 16.28 17.42
C ASP A 256 -26.41 15.14 17.88
N THR A 257 -26.18 14.69 19.11
CA THR A 257 -27.00 13.68 19.77
C THR A 257 -27.09 13.94 21.27
N SER A 258 -28.13 13.37 21.89
CA SER A 258 -28.39 13.50 23.32
C SER A 258 -28.34 12.15 24.02
N LEU A 259 -27.59 12.08 25.10
CA LEU A 259 -27.42 10.91 25.96
C LEU A 259 -28.18 11.12 27.26
N ARG A 260 -29.05 10.18 27.64
CA ARG A 260 -29.77 10.22 28.92
C ARG A 260 -28.94 9.49 29.98
N VAL A 261 -28.61 10.21 31.05
CA VAL A 261 -27.82 9.68 32.17
C VAL A 261 -28.67 9.57 33.42
N GLU A 262 -28.63 8.40 34.05
CA GLU A 262 -29.24 8.12 35.35
C GLU A 262 -28.14 7.77 36.36
N ILE A 263 -28.13 8.46 37.50
CA ILE A 263 -27.20 8.17 38.60
C ILE A 263 -27.94 7.35 39.64
N GLN A 264 -27.48 6.12 39.87
CA GLN A 264 -28.09 5.19 40.81
C GLN A 264 -27.53 5.43 42.22
N GLY A 265 -28.42 5.44 43.21
CA GLY A 265 -28.01 5.52 44.61
C GLY A 265 -27.36 4.22 45.06
N ILE A 266 -26.53 4.27 46.10
CA ILE A 266 -26.08 3.08 46.80
C ILE A 266 -27.30 2.52 47.53
N GLY A 267 -27.85 1.41 47.04
CA GLY A 267 -28.91 0.69 47.73
C GLY A 267 -28.33 0.05 48.99
N VAL A 268 -28.58 0.64 50.16
CA VAL A 268 -28.43 -0.06 51.42
C VAL A 268 -29.70 -0.90 51.56
N HIS A 269 -29.62 -2.19 51.29
CA HIS A 269 -30.63 -3.13 51.74
C HIS A 269 -30.56 -3.14 53.27
N HIS A 270 -31.61 -2.63 53.91
CA HIS A 270 -31.86 -2.82 55.33
C HIS A 270 -32.47 -4.20 55.58
#